data_AF-A0A2V9VI20-F1
#
_entry.id   AF-A0A2V9VI20-F1
#
_cell.length_a   1.000
_cell.length_b   1.000
_cell.length_c   1.000
_cell.angle_alpha   90.00
_cell.angle_beta   90.00
_cell.angle_gamma   90.00
#
_symmetry.space_group_name_H-M   'P 1'
#
loop_
_entity.id
_entity.type
_entity.pdbx_description
1 polymer ?
#
loop_
_entity_poly.entity_id
_entity_poly.type
_entity_poly.pdbx_seq_one_letter_code
_entity_poly.pdbx_strand_id
1 'polypeptide(L)'
;MILGPAFETEWAGRGAAFGDLENDGDVDVVVSNVGQKATVLRNDGGNRNHWIGIQTIGKKSNRDGIGSRVKVVSASGFTQYFTVNTAVGYLSASDKRLIIGLGADSTAKLVEIRWPSGIVQRLENVKAGQMLKVTEAAP
;
A
#
# COMPACT_ATOMS: atom_id res chain seq x y z
N MET A 1 -2.64 8.46 22.34
CA MET A 1 -3.27 8.56 21.01
C MET A 1 -4.54 9.36 21.22
N ILE A 2 -4.63 10.56 20.65
CA ILE A 2 -5.83 11.40 20.71
C ILE A 2 -6.48 11.24 19.33
N LEU A 3 -7.73 10.81 19.27
CA LEU A 3 -8.48 10.73 18.03
C LEU A 3 -8.81 12.16 17.55
N GLY A 4 -8.76 12.40 16.24
CA GLY A 4 -9.02 13.72 15.67
C GLY A 4 -10.51 14.13 15.71
N PRO A 5 -10.85 15.39 15.38
CA PRO A 5 -12.22 15.93 15.50
C PRO A 5 -13.29 15.17 14.69
N ALA A 6 -12.89 14.45 13.65
CA ALA A 6 -13.80 13.60 12.87
C ALA A 6 -14.48 12.51 13.70
N PHE A 7 -13.93 12.15 14.86
CA PHE A 7 -14.50 11.16 15.79
C PHE A 7 -15.41 11.79 16.86
N GLU A 8 -15.54 13.11 16.87
CA GLU A 8 -16.38 13.86 17.84
C GLU A 8 -17.76 14.21 17.28
N THR A 9 -17.99 13.94 15.99
CA THR A 9 -19.23 14.32 15.29
C THR A 9 -19.84 13.12 14.60
N GLU A 10 -21.16 13.14 14.45
CA GLU A 10 -21.88 12.15 13.68
C GLU A 10 -21.89 12.54 12.20
N TRP A 11 -21.64 11.56 11.34
CA TRP A 11 -21.70 11.73 9.89
C TRP A 11 -22.00 10.38 9.22
N ALA A 12 -22.63 10.43 8.04
CA ALA A 12 -23.05 9.25 7.30
C ALA A 12 -22.06 8.91 6.17
N GLY A 13 -21.05 8.09 6.50
CA GLY A 13 -20.11 7.55 5.52
C GLY A 13 -20.77 6.52 4.58
N ARG A 14 -20.30 6.45 3.33
CA ARG A 14 -20.81 5.54 2.30
C ARG A 14 -19.73 4.68 1.64
N GLY A 15 -18.56 5.24 1.33
CA GLY A 15 -17.43 4.49 0.79
C GLY A 15 -16.11 4.93 1.42
N ALA A 16 -15.13 4.04 1.51
CA ALA A 16 -13.84 4.32 2.12
C ALA A 16 -12.70 3.81 1.21
N ALA A 17 -11.74 4.68 0.94
CA ALA A 17 -10.53 4.38 0.20
C ALA A 17 -9.32 4.56 1.11
N PHE A 18 -8.37 3.65 1.00
CA PHE A 18 -7.12 3.63 1.77
C PHE A 18 -5.94 3.93 0.85
N GLY A 19 -4.96 4.66 1.36
CA GLY A 19 -3.76 5.00 0.60
C GLY A 19 -2.79 5.85 1.43
N ASP A 20 -1.63 6.16 0.87
CA ASP A 20 -0.62 7.02 1.49
C ASP A 20 -0.57 8.32 0.68
N LEU A 21 -1.24 9.37 1.16
CA LEU A 21 -1.48 10.59 0.39
C LEU A 21 -0.22 11.44 0.24
N GLU A 22 0.64 11.45 1.26
CA GLU A 22 1.90 12.22 1.28
C GLU A 22 3.16 11.42 0.94
N ASN A 23 3.09 10.09 0.88
CA ASN A 23 4.21 9.16 0.65
C ASN A 23 5.17 9.02 1.83
N ASP A 24 4.68 9.08 3.07
CA ASP A 24 5.51 8.92 4.27
C ASP A 24 5.37 7.52 4.91
N GLY A 25 4.53 6.66 4.33
CA GLY A 25 4.40 5.26 4.68
C GLY A 25 3.42 4.95 5.79
N ASP A 26 2.65 5.94 6.28
CA ASP A 26 1.41 5.63 6.96
C ASP A 26 0.22 5.64 5.99
N VAL A 27 -0.81 4.87 6.36
CA VAL A 27 -2.02 4.72 5.54
C VAL A 27 -3.08 5.68 6.06
N ASP A 28 -3.49 6.60 5.20
CA ASP A 28 -4.61 7.49 5.33
C ASP A 28 -5.93 6.85 4.86
N VAL A 29 -7.03 7.47 5.27
CA VAL A 29 -8.38 7.06 4.85
C VAL A 29 -9.13 8.26 4.28
N VAL A 30 -9.72 8.08 3.10
CA VAL A 30 -10.70 9.02 2.53
C VAL A 30 -12.07 8.37 2.56
N VAL A 31 -13.03 9.01 3.22
CA VAL A 31 -14.40 8.53 3.33
C VAL A 31 -15.35 9.46 2.58
N SER A 32 -16.11 8.90 1.64
CA SER A 32 -17.19 9.62 0.96
C SER A 32 -18.44 9.63 1.84
N ASN A 33 -19.08 10.79 1.96
CA ASN A 33 -20.22 11.00 2.84
C ASN A 33 -21.50 11.26 2.04
N VAL A 34 -22.63 10.77 2.54
CA VAL A 34 -23.92 10.98 1.88
C VAL A 34 -24.34 12.43 1.99
N GLY A 35 -24.47 13.11 0.85
CA GLY A 35 -24.95 14.49 0.78
C GLY A 35 -24.05 15.53 1.45
N GLN A 36 -22.80 15.18 1.75
CA GLN A 36 -21.81 16.01 2.44
C GLN A 36 -20.44 15.91 1.75
N LYS A 37 -19.51 16.78 2.13
CA LYS A 37 -18.12 16.69 1.66
C LYS A 37 -17.47 15.39 2.16
N ALA A 38 -16.50 14.87 1.41
CA ALA A 38 -15.69 13.75 1.87
C ALA A 38 -14.87 14.11 3.13
N THR A 39 -14.65 13.13 3.99
CA THR A 39 -13.76 13.23 5.16
C THR A 39 -12.40 12.64 4.81
N VAL A 40 -11.33 13.35 5.15
CA VAL A 40 -9.96 12.82 5.08
C VAL A 40 -9.48 12.59 6.50
N LEU A 41 -9.11 11.35 6.81
CA LEU A 41 -8.51 10.94 8.07
C LEU A 41 -7.03 10.66 7.79
N ARG A 42 -6.17 11.63 8.13
CA ARG A 42 -4.72 11.47 7.99
C ARG A 42 -4.14 10.73 9.19
N ASN A 43 -3.19 9.83 8.94
CA ASN A 43 -2.57 9.03 9.98
C ASN A 43 -1.23 9.61 10.45
N ASP A 44 -1.22 10.89 10.81
CA ASP A 44 0.02 11.59 11.15
C ASP A 44 0.75 10.95 12.35
N GLY A 45 1.93 10.39 12.09
CA GLY A 45 2.81 9.82 13.13
C GLY A 45 2.45 8.39 13.54
N GLY A 46 1.63 7.71 12.73
CA GLY A 46 1.31 6.29 12.86
C GLY A 46 2.49 5.39 12.49
N ASN A 47 3.27 5.77 11.47
CA ASN A 47 4.42 4.99 11.03
C ASN A 47 5.72 5.45 11.68
N ARG A 48 6.01 4.93 12.88
CA ARG A 48 7.28 5.17 13.60
C ARG A 48 8.35 4.11 13.33
N ASN A 49 8.01 3.12 12.51
CA ASN A 49 8.85 1.98 12.18
C ASN A 49 9.30 2.08 10.72
N HIS A 50 10.06 1.09 10.28
CA HIS A 50 10.46 0.97 8.89
C HIS A 50 9.34 0.40 8.02
N TRP A 51 9.32 0.84 6.77
CA TRP A 51 8.32 0.47 5.78
C TRP A 51 8.94 0.39 4.38
N ILE A 52 8.22 -0.20 3.45
CA ILE A 52 8.51 -0.14 2.02
C ILE A 52 7.20 0.01 1.25
N GLY A 53 7.17 0.98 0.34
CA GLY A 53 6.12 1.14 -0.64
C GLY A 53 6.44 0.38 -1.92
N ILE A 54 5.45 -0.24 -2.57
CA ILE A 54 5.63 -0.90 -3.87
C ILE A 54 4.56 -0.41 -4.85
N GLN A 55 5.01 0.22 -5.93
CA GLN A 55 4.21 0.56 -7.10
C GLN A 55 4.61 -0.33 -8.28
N THR A 56 3.69 -1.19 -8.72
CA THR A 56 3.89 -2.03 -9.90
C THR A 56 3.56 -1.27 -11.19
N ILE A 57 4.35 -1.52 -12.24
CA ILE A 57 4.13 -0.99 -13.59
C ILE A 57 4.23 -2.17 -14.56
N GLY A 58 3.08 -2.64 -15.06
CA GLY A 58 3.03 -3.74 -16.01
C GLY A 58 3.46 -3.33 -17.43
N LYS A 59 4.10 -4.27 -18.13
CA LYS A 59 4.46 -4.16 -19.55
C LYS A 59 3.75 -5.22 -20.39
N LYS A 60 3.83 -6.49 -19.97
CA LYS A 60 3.13 -7.64 -20.57
C LYS A 60 1.79 -7.87 -19.87
N SER A 61 1.77 -7.70 -18.55
CA SER A 61 0.56 -7.63 -17.73
C SER A 61 -0.14 -6.28 -17.91
N ASN A 62 -1.34 -6.11 -17.33
CA ASN A 62 -2.02 -4.80 -17.32
C ASN A 62 -1.12 -3.70 -16.72
N ARG A 63 -1.26 -2.45 -17.19
CA ARG A 63 -0.32 -1.35 -16.89
C ARG A 63 -0.16 -1.06 -15.40
N ASP A 64 -1.20 -1.31 -14.61
CA ASP A 64 -1.18 -1.11 -13.16
C ASP A 64 -0.60 -2.31 -12.40
N GLY A 65 -0.38 -3.45 -13.06
CA GLY A 65 0.08 -4.68 -12.43
C GLY A 65 -0.96 -5.35 -11.53
N ILE A 66 -2.25 -5.03 -11.68
CA ILE A 66 -3.35 -5.61 -10.88
C ILE A 66 -3.32 -7.14 -11.00
N GLY A 67 -3.46 -7.81 -9.86
CA GLY A 67 -3.36 -9.27 -9.74
C GLY A 67 -1.94 -9.79 -9.48
N SER A 68 -0.91 -8.92 -9.50
CA SER A 68 0.45 -9.32 -9.11
C SER A 68 0.47 -9.75 -7.65
N ARG A 69 1.09 -10.90 -7.38
CA ARG A 69 1.30 -11.41 -6.02
C ARG A 69 2.68 -10.98 -5.56
N VAL A 70 2.74 -10.30 -4.42
CA VAL A 70 3.96 -9.74 -3.87
C VAL A 70 4.26 -10.44 -2.56
N LYS A 71 5.44 -11.05 -2.46
CA LYS A 71 5.99 -11.62 -1.24
C LYS A 71 7.11 -10.71 -0.76
N VAL A 72 7.07 -10.31 0.51
CA VAL A 72 8.13 -9.54 1.16
C VAL A 72 8.66 -10.33 2.34
N VAL A 73 9.98 -10.47 2.41
CA VAL A 73 10.71 -11.07 3.53
C VAL A 73 11.58 -9.99 4.14
N SER A 74 11.35 -9.66 5.42
CA SER A 74 12.16 -8.68 6.16
C SER A 74 13.57 -9.24 6.47
N ALA A 75 14.49 -8.38 6.94
CA ALA A 75 15.83 -8.82 7.32
C ALA A 75 15.82 -9.88 8.43
N SER A 76 14.91 -9.77 9.40
CA SER A 76 14.69 -10.76 10.46
C SER A 76 13.99 -12.04 9.99
N GLY A 77 13.53 -12.09 8.73
CA GLY A 77 12.90 -13.28 8.12
C GLY A 77 11.37 -13.30 8.18
N PHE A 78 10.73 -12.26 8.73
CA PHE A 78 9.26 -12.17 8.74
C PHE A 78 8.74 -12.05 7.31
N THR A 79 7.78 -12.89 6.95
CA THR A 79 7.27 -13.00 5.57
C THR A 79 5.82 -12.53 5.49
N GLN A 80 5.53 -11.63 4.56
CA GLN A 80 4.20 -11.10 4.28
C GLN A 80 3.84 -11.31 2.81
N TYR A 81 2.54 -11.46 2.53
CA TYR A 81 2.01 -11.70 1.20
C TYR A 81 0.90 -10.71 0.87
N PHE A 82 0.95 -10.15 -0.32
CA PHE A 82 0.00 -9.15 -0.81
C PHE A 82 -0.41 -9.47 -2.25
N THR A 83 -1.56 -8.94 -2.64
CA THR A 83 -2.01 -8.93 -4.04
C THR A 83 -2.31 -7.49 -4.44
N VAL A 84 -1.72 -7.02 -5.52
CA VAL A 84 -1.99 -5.68 -6.06
C VAL A 84 -3.44 -5.64 -6.55
N ASN A 85 -4.28 -4.83 -5.90
CA ASN A 85 -5.67 -4.62 -6.24
C ASN A 85 -6.13 -3.25 -5.69
N THR A 86 -7.32 -2.81 -6.08
CA THR A 86 -7.95 -1.59 -5.59
C THR A 86 -9.30 -1.85 -4.90
N ALA A 87 -9.72 -3.11 -4.81
CA ALA A 87 -11.07 -3.54 -4.47
C ALA A 87 -11.18 -3.84 -2.97
N VAL A 88 -11.44 -2.80 -2.18
CA VAL A 88 -11.40 -2.90 -0.71
C VAL A 88 -12.69 -2.41 -0.04
N GLY A 89 -13.53 -1.63 -0.73
CA GLY A 89 -14.71 -0.98 -0.12
C GLY A 89 -15.91 -0.86 -1.06
N TYR A 90 -17.07 -0.59 -0.47
CA TYR A 90 -18.30 -0.30 -1.20
C TYR A 90 -18.22 1.09 -1.86
N LEU A 91 -18.60 1.19 -3.14
CA LEU A 91 -18.57 2.44 -3.93
C LEU A 91 -17.25 3.24 -3.80
N SER A 92 -16.13 2.54 -3.70
CA SER A 92 -14.80 3.11 -3.49
C SER A 92 -13.73 2.21 -4.09
N ALA A 93 -12.58 2.80 -4.39
CA ALA A 93 -11.38 2.10 -4.83
C ALA A 93 -10.18 2.68 -4.07
N SER A 94 -9.35 1.81 -3.51
CA SER A 94 -8.15 2.24 -2.78
C SER A 94 -6.97 2.44 -3.71
N ASP A 95 -5.92 3.06 -3.16
CA ASP A 95 -4.63 3.09 -3.81
C ASP A 95 -4.13 1.67 -4.11
N LYS A 96 -3.59 1.48 -5.31
CA LYS A 96 -3.02 0.19 -5.73
C LYS A 96 -1.62 -0.05 -5.16
N ARG A 97 -0.95 1.00 -4.67
CA ARG A 97 0.38 0.90 -4.08
C ARG A 97 0.29 0.12 -2.77
N LEU A 98 1.23 -0.79 -2.57
CA LEU A 98 1.32 -1.55 -1.34
C LEU A 98 2.20 -0.78 -0.36
N ILE A 99 1.72 -0.56 0.87
CA ILE A 99 2.51 -0.05 1.98
C ILE A 99 2.74 -1.20 2.95
N ILE A 100 4.00 -1.56 3.17
CA ILE A 100 4.39 -2.79 3.87
C ILE A 100 5.27 -2.42 5.05
N GLY A 101 4.80 -2.71 6.26
CA GLY A 101 5.58 -2.52 7.48
C GLY A 101 6.70 -3.56 7.60
N LEU A 102 7.89 -3.10 7.97
CA LEU A 102 9.07 -3.91 8.25
C LEU A 102 9.46 -3.91 9.74
N GLY A 103 8.76 -3.13 10.58
CA GLY A 103 9.06 -3.04 12.00
C GLY A 103 10.43 -2.40 12.24
N ALA A 104 11.28 -3.05 13.02
CA ALA A 104 12.64 -2.58 13.31
C ALA A 104 13.66 -2.88 12.19
N ASP A 105 13.28 -3.63 11.15
CA ASP A 105 14.19 -3.98 10.06
C ASP A 105 14.32 -2.82 9.06
N SER A 106 15.52 -2.26 8.91
CA SER A 106 15.80 -1.19 7.94
C SER A 106 15.90 -1.66 6.49
N THR A 107 15.76 -2.96 6.22
CA THR A 107 15.80 -3.57 4.90
C THR A 107 14.82 -4.73 4.78
N ALA A 108 14.28 -4.91 3.57
CA ALA A 108 13.66 -6.15 3.15
C ALA A 108 14.72 -7.03 2.49
N LYS A 109 14.92 -8.24 3.01
CA LYS A 109 15.83 -9.24 2.45
C LYS A 109 15.41 -9.62 1.03
N LEU A 110 14.10 -9.80 0.80
CA LEU A 110 13.54 -10.17 -0.50
C LEU A 110 12.21 -9.44 -0.74
N VAL A 111 12.06 -8.90 -1.94
CA VAL A 111 10.78 -8.55 -2.55
C VAL A 111 10.65 -9.39 -3.81
N GLU A 112 9.70 -10.32 -3.82
CA GLU A 112 9.38 -11.16 -4.98
C GLU A 112 8.02 -10.77 -5.52
N ILE A 113 7.96 -10.44 -6.82
CA ILE A 113 6.73 -10.11 -7.54
C ILE A 113 6.48 -11.21 -8.57
N ARG A 114 5.36 -11.90 -8.42
CA ARG A 114 4.83 -12.81 -9.45
C ARG A 114 3.73 -12.08 -10.21
N TRP A 115 4.05 -11.74 -11.46
CA TRP A 115 3.18 -10.99 -12.36
C TRP A 115 2.08 -11.89 -12.95
N PRO A 116 0.92 -11.33 -13.34
CA PRO A 116 -0.13 -12.06 -14.06
C PRO A 116 0.36 -12.75 -15.34
N SER A 117 1.36 -12.17 -16.01
CA SER A 117 2.02 -12.75 -17.18
C SER A 117 2.78 -14.07 -16.91
N GLY A 118 2.97 -14.43 -15.64
CA GLY A 118 3.77 -15.57 -15.20
C GLY A 118 5.24 -15.23 -14.89
N ILE A 119 5.70 -14.03 -15.24
CA ILE A 119 7.05 -13.55 -14.92
C ILE A 119 7.21 -13.48 -13.39
N VAL A 120 8.38 -13.89 -12.89
CA VAL A 120 8.76 -13.76 -11.48
C VAL A 120 9.99 -12.86 -11.40
N GLN A 121 9.87 -11.75 -10.67
CA GLN A 121 10.94 -10.78 -10.49
C GLN A 121 11.31 -10.70 -9.01
N ARG A 122 12.61 -10.75 -8.71
CA ARG A 122 13.15 -10.71 -7.35
C ARG A 122 14.07 -9.52 -7.19
N LEU A 123 13.88 -8.80 -6.08
CA LEU A 123 14.74 -7.72 -5.63
C LEU A 123 15.25 -8.09 -4.24
N GLU A 124 16.55 -8.04 -4.03
CA GLU A 124 17.18 -8.41 -2.77
C GLU A 124 17.73 -7.19 -2.06
N ASN A 125 17.80 -7.25 -0.73
CA ASN A 125 18.39 -6.21 0.14
C ASN A 125 17.84 -4.80 -0.14
N VAL A 126 16.52 -4.70 -0.31
CA VAL A 126 15.83 -3.44 -0.60
C VAL A 126 15.78 -2.59 0.66
N LYS A 127 16.27 -1.35 0.60
CA LYS A 127 16.23 -0.41 1.73
C LYS A 127 14.79 -0.02 2.07
N ALA A 128 14.51 0.12 3.36
CA ALA A 128 13.25 0.68 3.86
C ALA A 128 13.15 2.20 3.61
N GLY A 129 11.99 2.79 3.94
CA GLY A 129 11.72 4.22 3.93
C GLY A 129 11.54 4.82 2.54
N GLN A 130 11.07 4.03 1.57
CA GLN A 130 10.92 4.48 0.19
C GLN A 130 9.75 3.85 -0.54
N MET A 131 9.28 4.54 -1.57
CA MET A 131 8.35 4.02 -2.57
C MET A 131 9.12 3.44 -3.76
N LEU A 132 9.09 2.12 -3.91
CA LEU A 132 9.75 1.40 -4.99
C LEU A 132 8.85 1.30 -6.22
N LYS A 133 9.28 1.88 -7.34
CA LYS A 133 8.63 1.68 -8.65
C LYS A 133 9.22 0.45 -9.33
N VAL A 134 8.45 -0.62 -9.43
CA VAL A 134 8.91 -1.87 -10.05
C VAL A 134 8.23 -2.05 -11.39
N THR A 135 9.00 -1.94 -12.46
CA THR A 135 8.52 -2.20 -13.81
C THR A 135 8.70 -3.67 -14.13
N GLU A 136 7.65 -4.30 -14.66
CA GLU A 136 7.67 -5.68 -15.13
C GLU A 136 8.84 -5.87 -16.10
N ALA A 137 9.68 -6.86 -15.80
CA ALA A 137 10.79 -7.23 -16.66
C ALA A 137 10.30 -7.63 -18.06
N ALA A 138 11.12 -7.37 -19.07
CA ALA A 138 10.93 -8.02 -20.36
C ALA A 138 11.21 -9.53 -20.21
N PRO A 139 10.58 -10.39 -21.01
CA PRO A 139 10.97 -11.80 -21.13
C PRO A 139 12.45 -11.97 -21.48
#